data_AF-A0A9Q1HFL8-F1
#
_entry.id   AF-A0A9Q1HFL8-F1
#
_cell.length_a   1.000
_cell.length_b   1.000
_cell.length_c   1.000
_cell.angle_alpha   90.00
_cell.angle_beta   90.00
_cell.angle_gamma   90.00
#
_symmetry.space_group_name_H-M   'P 1'
#
loop_
_entity.id
_entity.type
_entity.pdbx_description
1 polymer ?
#
loop_
_entity_poly.entity_id
_entity_poly.type
_entity_poly.pdbx_seq_one_letter_code
_entity_poly.pdbx_strand_id
1 'polypeptide(L)'
;MFIASLIFAKRSKKIQDHYTRSTLLEQVMKVDISKSLKITMAFNGKWTVSSFEGLKDVADAFGVDESKRDPAKLQGATVEIKQDGDNLTFTATGGLGKTGSHSMTVGQPSEGELFGRAYSGTTAWEGDTIVSKGKSGLVLRRSIEGGNMVYTIEYGGKSGRIVFSK
;
A
#
# COMPACT_ATOMS: atom_id res chain seq x y z
N MET A 1 -48.49 8.68 -45.72
CA MET A 1 -47.05 8.34 -45.67
C MET A 1 -46.36 9.29 -44.69
N PHE A 2 -45.31 8.87 -43.97
CA PHE A 2 -44.37 9.68 -43.15
C PHE A 2 -44.38 9.60 -41.60
N ILE A 3 -45.42 9.12 -40.90
CA ILE A 3 -45.37 9.08 -39.41
C ILE A 3 -44.73 7.78 -38.86
N ALA A 4 -44.81 6.67 -39.59
CA ALA A 4 -44.31 5.37 -39.12
C ALA A 4 -42.77 5.25 -39.10
N SER A 5 -42.05 5.96 -39.96
CA SER A 5 -40.58 5.84 -40.05
C SER A 5 -39.82 6.55 -38.91
N LEU A 6 -40.42 7.55 -38.25
CA LEU A 6 -39.74 8.32 -37.21
C LEU A 6 -39.72 7.60 -35.84
N ILE A 7 -40.71 6.75 -35.57
CA ILE A 7 -40.83 5.99 -34.31
C ILE A 7 -39.82 4.83 -34.28
N PHE A 8 -39.55 4.20 -35.43
CA PHE A 8 -38.59 3.10 -35.54
C PHE A 8 -37.14 3.55 -35.31
N ALA A 9 -36.77 4.74 -35.82
CA ALA A 9 -35.43 5.30 -35.63
C ALA A 9 -35.13 5.69 -34.18
N LYS A 10 -36.11 6.24 -33.44
CA LYS A 10 -35.94 6.60 -32.02
C LYS A 10 -35.82 5.38 -31.11
N ARG A 11 -36.49 4.27 -31.43
CA ARG A 11 -36.40 3.01 -30.65
C ARG A 11 -35.07 2.29 -30.87
N SER A 12 -34.54 2.31 -32.09
CA SER A 12 -33.24 1.71 -32.44
C SER A 12 -32.06 2.37 -31.71
N LYS A 13 -32.04 3.71 -31.63
CA LYS A 13 -30.97 4.46 -30.95
C LYS A 13 -30.89 4.17 -29.44
N LYS A 14 -32.07 4.05 -28.79
CA LYS A 14 -32.17 3.77 -27.35
C LYS A 14 -31.69 2.36 -26.97
N ILE A 15 -31.78 1.41 -27.90
CA ILE A 15 -31.31 0.02 -27.70
C ILE A 15 -29.80 -0.08 -27.92
N GLN A 16 -29.25 0.61 -28.94
CA GLN A 16 -27.79 0.68 -29.13
C GLN A 16 -27.09 1.39 -27.96
N ASP A 17 -27.63 2.53 -27.50
CA ASP A 17 -27.06 3.26 -26.36
C ASP A 17 -27.04 2.42 -25.06
N HIS A 18 -28.07 1.60 -24.83
CA HIS A 18 -28.11 0.67 -23.69
C HIS A 18 -27.05 -0.43 -23.79
N TYR A 19 -26.84 -0.97 -25.00
CA TYR A 19 -25.85 -2.03 -25.22
C TYR A 19 -24.43 -1.49 -25.03
N THR A 20 -24.10 -0.33 -25.61
CA THR A 20 -22.78 0.30 -25.49
C THR A 20 -22.46 0.70 -24.05
N ARG A 21 -23.45 1.18 -23.29
CA ARG A 21 -23.26 1.51 -21.87
C ARG A 21 -23.03 0.27 -21.00
N SER A 22 -23.66 -0.85 -21.33
CA SER A 22 -23.41 -2.15 -20.68
C SER A 22 -21.99 -2.67 -20.93
N THR A 23 -21.49 -2.56 -22.17
CA THR A 23 -20.13 -3.01 -22.51
C THR A 23 -19.05 -2.13 -21.90
N LEU A 24 -19.29 -0.83 -21.83
CA LEU A 24 -18.39 0.12 -21.17
C LEU A 24 -18.31 -0.12 -19.65
N LEU A 25 -19.44 -0.36 -18.99
CA LEU A 25 -19.45 -0.69 -17.56
C LEU A 25 -18.70 -2.00 -17.28
N GLU A 26 -18.90 -3.04 -18.10
CA GLU A 26 -18.13 -4.28 -17.96
C GLU A 26 -16.63 -4.09 -18.20
N GLN A 27 -16.25 -3.30 -19.20
CA GLN A 27 -14.83 -3.01 -19.46
C GLN A 27 -14.21 -2.19 -18.34
N VAL A 28 -14.90 -1.15 -17.84
CA VAL A 28 -14.45 -0.34 -16.69
C VAL A 28 -14.28 -1.22 -15.46
N MET A 29 -15.28 -2.06 -15.13
CA MET A 29 -15.18 -2.99 -14.00
C MET A 29 -14.04 -4.00 -14.16
N LYS A 30 -13.83 -4.58 -15.35
CA LYS A 30 -12.72 -5.51 -15.60
C LYS A 30 -11.36 -4.82 -15.49
N VAL A 31 -11.25 -3.58 -15.94
CA VAL A 31 -10.02 -2.78 -15.84
C VAL A 31 -9.73 -2.43 -14.40
N ASP A 32 -10.73 -1.98 -13.62
CA ASP A 32 -10.56 -1.64 -12.21
C ASP A 32 -10.21 -2.89 -11.36
N ILE A 33 -10.87 -4.02 -11.60
CA ILE A 33 -10.56 -5.29 -10.93
C ILE A 33 -9.14 -5.76 -11.28
N SER A 34 -8.76 -5.74 -12.56
CA SER A 34 -7.42 -6.14 -13.00
C SER A 34 -6.33 -5.24 -12.43
N LYS A 35 -6.57 -3.93 -12.39
CA LYS A 35 -5.64 -2.95 -11.83
C LYS A 35 -5.52 -3.11 -10.32
N SER A 36 -6.64 -3.29 -9.62
CA SER A 36 -6.67 -3.58 -8.19
C SER A 36 -5.90 -4.86 -7.86
N LEU A 37 -6.12 -5.95 -8.60
CA LEU A 37 -5.41 -7.24 -8.43
C LEU A 37 -3.89 -7.14 -8.67
N LYS A 38 -3.47 -6.32 -9.65
CA LYS A 38 -2.04 -6.10 -9.92
C LYS A 38 -1.36 -5.28 -8.82
N ILE A 39 -2.06 -4.30 -8.26
CA ILE A 39 -1.55 -3.47 -7.15
C ILE A 39 -1.41 -4.32 -5.88
N THR A 40 -2.40 -5.16 -5.56
CA THR A 40 -2.38 -6.09 -4.42
C THR A 40 -1.38 -7.25 -4.55
N MET A 41 -0.53 -7.28 -5.58
CA MET A 41 0.53 -8.30 -5.69
C MET A 41 1.91 -7.70 -5.93
N ALA A 42 2.02 -6.40 -6.18
CA ALA A 42 3.30 -5.76 -6.49
C ALA A 42 4.30 -5.85 -5.32
N PHE A 43 3.79 -5.85 -4.08
CA PHE A 43 4.60 -5.96 -2.87
C PHE A 43 4.93 -7.41 -2.48
N ASN A 44 4.35 -8.43 -3.12
CA ASN A 44 4.59 -9.82 -2.75
C ASN A 44 6.06 -10.21 -2.98
N GLY A 45 6.60 -10.96 -2.02
CA GLY A 45 7.92 -11.55 -2.07
C GLY A 45 8.83 -11.07 -0.95
N LYS A 46 10.09 -11.50 -1.04
CA LYS A 46 11.15 -11.12 -0.12
C LYS A 46 11.85 -9.86 -0.62
N TRP A 47 12.05 -8.93 0.30
CA TRP A 47 12.68 -7.64 0.07
C TRP A 47 13.84 -7.46 1.06
N THR A 48 14.97 -6.95 0.60
CA THR A 48 16.17 -6.71 1.41
C THR A 48 16.48 -5.22 1.41
N VAL A 49 16.81 -4.66 2.57
CA VAL A 49 17.20 -3.24 2.69
C VAL A 49 18.43 -2.98 1.82
N SER A 50 18.27 -2.09 0.84
CA SER A 50 19.34 -1.64 -0.06
C SER A 50 19.94 -0.31 0.40
N SER A 51 19.11 0.59 0.92
CA SER A 51 19.54 1.89 1.45
C SER A 51 18.50 2.47 2.40
N PHE A 52 18.91 3.46 3.20
CA PHE A 52 18.01 4.22 4.06
C PHE A 52 18.55 5.62 4.33
N GLU A 53 17.66 6.56 4.61
CA GLU A 53 17.96 7.96 4.90
C GLU A 53 16.92 8.56 5.85
N GLY A 54 17.28 9.62 6.59
CA GLY A 54 16.35 10.37 7.45
C GLY A 54 15.76 9.60 8.65
N LEU A 55 16.14 8.33 8.85
CA LEU A 55 15.59 7.49 9.93
C LEU A 55 15.92 8.01 11.33
N LYS A 56 17.09 8.61 11.50
CA LYS A 56 17.51 9.16 12.79
C LYS A 56 16.54 10.26 13.24
N ASP A 57 16.30 11.25 12.37
CA ASP A 57 15.47 12.40 12.70
C ASP A 57 14.02 12.02 13.03
N VAL A 58 13.45 11.07 12.27
CA VAL A 58 12.09 10.59 12.54
C VAL A 58 12.03 9.70 13.77
N ALA A 59 13.03 8.86 14.04
CA ALA A 59 13.09 8.04 15.25
C ALA A 59 13.31 8.89 16.52
N ASP A 60 14.10 9.95 16.40
CA ASP A 60 14.30 10.97 17.43
C ASP A 60 12.97 11.67 17.75
N ALA A 61 12.28 12.18 16.72
CA ALA A 61 10.98 12.83 16.87
C ALA A 61 9.90 11.88 17.42
N PHE A 62 9.90 10.63 16.97
CA PHE A 62 8.99 9.59 17.46
C PHE A 62 9.34 9.09 18.86
N GLY A 63 10.46 9.53 19.46
CA GLY A 63 10.87 9.17 20.81
C GLY A 63 11.20 7.69 20.96
N VAL A 64 11.87 7.11 19.97
CA VAL A 64 12.45 5.75 20.03
C VAL A 64 13.61 5.76 21.04
N ASP A 65 13.99 4.65 21.67
CA ASP A 65 15.19 4.67 22.53
C ASP A 65 16.48 4.70 21.68
N GLU A 66 17.48 5.54 21.99
CA GLU A 66 18.71 5.67 21.20
C GLU A 66 19.44 4.33 21.01
N SER A 67 19.42 3.47 22.03
CA SER A 67 20.00 2.12 21.97
C SER A 67 19.35 1.20 20.93
N LYS A 68 18.13 1.54 20.49
CA LYS A 68 17.33 0.80 19.50
C LYS A 68 17.38 1.45 18.10
N ARG A 69 18.02 2.60 17.94
CA ARG A 69 18.09 3.37 16.68
C ARG A 69 19.31 3.02 15.83
N ASP A 70 19.99 1.90 16.06
CA ASP A 70 21.22 1.57 15.34
C ASP A 70 20.94 1.26 13.85
N PRO A 71 21.28 2.19 12.92
CA PRO A 71 20.98 2.00 11.51
C PRO A 71 21.85 0.92 10.87
N ALA A 72 23.00 0.59 11.46
CA ALA A 72 23.86 -0.49 10.95
C ALA A 72 23.15 -1.85 11.03
N LYS A 73 22.24 -2.02 12.00
CA LYS A 73 21.44 -3.25 12.12
C LYS A 73 20.44 -3.39 10.98
N LEU A 74 20.02 -2.30 10.33
CA LEU A 74 19.08 -2.33 9.20
C LEU A 74 19.70 -2.87 7.93
N GLN A 75 21.03 -2.78 7.78
CA GLN A 75 21.70 -3.23 6.57
C GLN A 75 21.59 -4.75 6.45
N GLY A 76 21.04 -5.22 5.32
CA GLY A 76 20.78 -6.65 5.10
C GLY A 76 19.54 -7.19 5.83
N ALA A 77 18.77 -6.34 6.53
CA ALA A 77 17.46 -6.74 7.03
C ALA A 77 16.54 -7.10 5.86
N THR A 78 15.71 -8.13 6.06
CA THR A 78 14.75 -8.56 5.05
C THR A 78 13.32 -8.48 5.56
N VAL A 79 12.39 -8.22 4.67
CA VAL A 79 10.96 -8.31 4.91
C VAL A 79 10.33 -9.12 3.80
N GLU A 80 9.68 -10.20 4.17
CA GLU A 80 8.84 -10.97 3.26
C GLU A 80 7.39 -10.52 3.43
N ILE A 81 6.77 -10.14 2.33
CA ILE A 81 5.38 -9.69 2.30
C ILE A 81 4.57 -10.73 1.55
N LYS A 82 3.49 -11.19 2.19
CA LYS A 82 2.47 -12.04 1.59
C LYS A 82 1.12 -11.35 1.68
N GLN A 83 0.48 -11.18 0.54
CA GLN A 83 -0.86 -10.63 0.42
C GLN A 83 -1.86 -11.75 0.07
N ASP A 84 -2.95 -11.82 0.83
CA ASP A 84 -4.08 -12.71 0.59
C ASP A 84 -5.39 -11.91 0.69
N GLY A 85 -5.83 -11.39 -0.45
CA GLY A 85 -6.92 -10.40 -0.51
C GLY A 85 -6.56 -9.14 0.27
N ASP A 86 -7.35 -8.83 1.30
CA ASP A 86 -7.14 -7.68 2.17
C ASP A 86 -6.17 -7.96 3.32
N ASN A 87 -5.69 -9.20 3.47
CA ASN A 87 -4.77 -9.58 4.54
C ASN A 87 -3.32 -9.44 4.06
N LEU A 88 -2.51 -8.70 4.83
CA LEU A 88 -1.10 -8.47 4.60
C LEU A 88 -0.30 -9.09 5.75
N THR A 89 0.56 -10.05 5.43
CA THR A 89 1.51 -10.62 6.39
C THR A 89 2.91 -10.14 6.06
N PHE A 90 3.56 -9.52 7.05
CA PHE A 90 4.93 -9.02 6.99
C PHE A 90 5.80 -9.89 7.89
N THR A 91 6.79 -10.57 7.33
CA THR A 91 7.78 -11.34 8.09
C THR A 91 9.11 -10.63 8.01
N ALA A 92 9.52 -9.97 9.08
CA ALA A 92 10.78 -9.24 9.15
C ALA A 92 11.88 -10.10 9.79
N THR A 93 13.07 -10.08 9.19
CA THR A 93 14.28 -10.72 9.74
C THR A 93 15.41 -9.72 9.81
N GLY A 94 15.97 -9.52 11.01
CA GLY A 94 17.07 -8.58 11.26
C GLY A 94 16.62 -7.11 11.31
N GLY A 95 17.38 -6.30 12.05
CA GLY A 95 17.49 -4.85 11.91
C GLY A 95 16.33 -3.92 12.22
N LEU A 96 15.11 -4.23 11.76
CA LEU A 96 13.96 -3.33 11.79
C LEU A 96 13.12 -3.42 13.08
N GLY A 97 13.57 -4.19 14.07
CA GLY A 97 12.86 -4.49 15.31
C GLY A 97 13.04 -5.94 15.73
N LYS A 98 12.09 -6.50 16.49
CA LYS A 98 12.02 -7.95 16.72
C LYS A 98 11.83 -8.67 15.39
N THR A 99 12.67 -9.67 15.12
CA THR A 99 12.37 -10.69 14.12
C THR A 99 10.99 -11.27 14.44
N GLY A 100 10.09 -11.26 13.48
CA GLY A 100 8.71 -11.68 13.72
C GLY A 100 7.83 -11.54 12.50
N SER A 101 6.67 -12.20 12.59
CA SER A 101 5.58 -12.03 11.65
C SER A 101 4.55 -11.08 12.25
N HIS A 102 4.17 -10.07 11.50
CA HIS A 102 3.09 -9.15 11.82
C HIS A 102 2.06 -9.20 10.69
N SER A 103 0.81 -9.52 11.04
CA SER A 103 -0.28 -9.52 10.08
C SER A 103 -1.22 -8.33 10.35
N MET A 104 -1.68 -7.71 9.28
CA MET A 104 -2.66 -6.63 9.31
C MET A 104 -3.69 -6.83 8.20
N THR A 105 -4.92 -6.42 8.44
CA THR A 105 -5.98 -6.41 7.43
C THR A 105 -6.24 -4.98 6.99
N VAL A 106 -6.29 -4.75 5.68
CA VAL A 106 -6.60 -3.43 5.12
C VAL A 106 -7.99 -2.97 5.58
N GLY A 107 -8.11 -1.71 5.97
CA GLY A 107 -9.31 -1.10 6.50
C GLY A 107 -9.58 -1.40 7.98
N GLN A 108 -8.80 -2.28 8.61
CA GLN A 108 -8.95 -2.64 10.02
C GLN A 108 -7.89 -1.97 10.90
N PRO A 109 -8.19 -1.72 12.19
CA PRO A 109 -7.19 -1.35 13.17
C PRO A 109 -6.10 -2.42 13.28
N SER A 110 -4.85 -1.98 13.39
CA SER A 110 -3.69 -2.85 13.61
C SER A 110 -2.75 -2.24 14.64
N GLU A 111 -2.10 -3.09 15.42
CA GLU A 111 -1.05 -2.71 16.37
C GLU A 111 0.28 -3.32 15.92
N GLY A 112 1.36 -2.56 16.06
CA GLY A 112 2.69 -3.01 15.68
C GLY A 112 3.76 -2.35 16.52
N GLU A 113 5.01 -2.69 16.23
CA GLU A 113 6.17 -2.10 16.85
C GLU A 113 7.07 -1.53 15.75
N LEU A 114 7.52 -0.29 15.94
CA LEU A 114 8.48 0.38 15.07
C LEU A 114 9.69 0.79 15.91
N PHE A 115 10.86 0.24 15.58
CA PHE A 115 12.11 0.44 16.34
C PHE A 115 11.98 0.20 17.86
N GLY A 116 11.19 -0.77 18.29
CA GLY A 116 11.01 -1.02 19.73
C GLY A 116 9.97 -0.15 20.42
N ARG A 117 9.21 0.66 19.68
CA ARG A 117 8.10 1.47 20.19
C ARG A 117 6.79 1.02 19.55
N ALA A 118 5.80 0.73 20.39
CA ALA A 118 4.48 0.33 19.93
C ALA A 118 3.79 1.48 19.17
N TYR A 119 3.03 1.14 18.14
CA TYR A 119 2.11 2.04 17.45
C TYR A 119 0.79 1.32 17.17
N SER A 120 -0.29 2.09 17.06
CA SER A 120 -1.59 1.62 16.61
C SER A 120 -2.11 2.52 15.52
N GLY A 121 -2.72 1.94 14.49
CA GLY A 121 -3.20 2.67 13.33
C GLY A 121 -4.15 1.87 12.46
N THR A 122 -4.50 2.44 11.32
CA THR A 122 -5.31 1.77 10.29
C THR A 122 -4.56 1.82 8.98
N THR A 123 -4.52 0.69 8.29
CA THR A 123 -3.88 0.55 6.98
C THR A 123 -4.93 0.67 5.89
N ALA A 124 -4.64 1.45 4.85
CA ALA A 124 -5.50 1.64 3.69
C ALA A 124 -4.66 1.67 2.40
N TRP A 125 -5.31 1.40 1.28
CA TRP A 125 -4.75 1.68 -0.04
C TRP A 125 -5.04 3.14 -0.42
N GLU A 126 -4.00 3.89 -0.78
CA GLU A 126 -4.12 5.20 -1.42
C GLU A 126 -3.52 5.07 -2.83
N GLY A 127 -4.36 4.74 -3.81
CA GLY A 127 -3.90 4.43 -5.16
C GLY A 127 -3.10 3.13 -5.20
N ASP A 128 -1.82 3.22 -5.53
CA ASP A 128 -0.86 2.11 -5.60
C ASP A 128 0.01 1.98 -4.32
N THR A 129 -0.25 2.82 -3.33
CA THR A 129 0.56 2.93 -2.11
C THR A 129 -0.22 2.39 -0.92
N ILE A 130 0.44 1.58 -0.09
CA ILE A 130 -0.09 1.15 1.20
C ILE A 130 0.24 2.23 2.22
N VAL A 131 -0.79 2.81 2.86
CA VAL A 131 -0.63 3.87 3.85
C VAL A 131 -1.22 3.42 5.18
N SER A 132 -0.39 3.37 6.22
CA SER A 132 -0.83 3.14 7.61
C SER A 132 -0.76 4.44 8.39
N LYS A 133 -1.91 4.92 8.86
CA LYS A 133 -2.02 6.15 9.67
C LYS A 133 -2.20 5.76 11.14
N GLY A 134 -1.21 6.09 11.95
CA GLY A 134 -1.21 5.88 13.39
C GLY A 134 -1.96 6.98 14.13
N LYS A 135 -2.59 6.64 15.26
CA LYS A 135 -3.36 7.59 16.09
C LYS A 135 -2.49 8.72 16.67
N SER A 136 -1.18 8.49 16.80
CA SER A 136 -0.20 9.47 17.28
C SER A 136 0.23 10.49 16.22
N GLY A 137 -0.25 10.39 14.98
CA GLY A 137 0.25 11.19 13.85
C GLY A 137 1.43 10.56 13.10
N LEU A 138 1.80 9.31 13.45
CA LEU A 138 2.73 8.50 12.66
C LEU A 138 2.08 8.12 11.33
N VAL A 139 2.77 8.34 10.22
CA VAL A 139 2.34 7.89 8.89
C VAL A 139 3.39 6.98 8.30
N LEU A 140 2.97 5.80 7.88
CA LEU A 140 3.83 4.80 7.24
C LEU A 140 3.33 4.60 5.82
N ARG A 141 4.19 4.77 4.81
CA ARG A 141 3.84 4.56 3.39
C ARG A 141 4.73 3.50 2.77
N ARG A 142 4.16 2.59 1.99
CA ARG A 142 4.89 1.64 1.15
C ARG A 142 4.46 1.81 -0.30
N SER A 143 5.38 2.15 -1.18
CA SER A 143 5.19 2.30 -2.63
C SER A 143 6.18 1.41 -3.39
N ILE A 144 5.90 1.15 -4.67
CA ILE A 144 6.84 0.53 -5.59
C ILE A 144 7.38 1.61 -6.53
N GLU A 145 8.69 1.88 -6.47
CA GLU A 145 9.37 2.89 -7.28
C GLU A 145 10.53 2.23 -8.05
N GLY A 146 10.46 2.21 -9.39
CA GLY A 146 11.53 1.64 -10.21
C GLY A 146 11.82 0.16 -9.93
N GLY A 147 10.81 -0.60 -9.48
CA GLY A 147 10.96 -2.02 -9.10
C GLY A 147 11.43 -2.26 -7.68
N ASN A 148 11.76 -1.21 -6.92
CA ASN A 148 12.11 -1.28 -5.51
C ASN A 148 10.90 -0.97 -4.62
N MET A 149 10.83 -1.58 -3.44
CA MET A 149 9.87 -1.18 -2.44
C MET A 149 10.46 -0.03 -1.62
N VAL A 150 9.72 1.07 -1.54
CA VAL A 150 10.10 2.25 -0.77
C VAL A 150 9.19 2.34 0.44
N TYR A 151 9.78 2.34 1.62
CA TYR A 151 9.09 2.48 2.89
C TYR A 151 9.41 3.84 3.51
N THR A 152 8.41 4.70 3.59
CA THR A 152 8.53 6.05 4.16
C THR A 152 7.86 6.09 5.54
N ILE A 153 8.52 6.72 6.49
CA ILE A 153 8.08 6.91 7.87
C ILE A 153 8.03 8.42 8.11
N GLU A 154 6.88 8.95 8.48
CA GLU A 154 6.69 10.37 8.77
C GLU A 154 6.13 10.56 10.17
N TYR A 155 6.69 11.50 10.91
CA TYR A 155 6.21 11.88 12.23
C TYR A 155 6.70 13.28 12.60
N GLY A 156 5.81 14.15 13.10
CA GLY A 156 6.21 15.47 13.61
C GLY A 156 6.92 16.36 12.59
N GLY A 157 6.56 16.25 11.30
CA GLY A 157 7.23 17.00 10.21
C GLY A 157 8.61 16.47 9.82
N LYS A 158 9.07 15.36 10.40
CA LYS A 158 10.26 14.63 9.98
C LYS A 158 9.86 13.44 9.10
N SER A 159 10.76 13.05 8.20
CA SER A 159 10.57 11.92 7.29
C SER A 159 11.84 11.11 7.19
N GLY A 160 11.69 9.79 7.17
CA GLY A 160 12.75 8.84 6.89
C GLY A 160 12.29 7.84 5.84
N ARG A 161 13.22 7.35 5.03
CA ARG A 161 12.97 6.46 3.89
C ARG A 161 13.88 5.25 3.98
N ILE A 162 13.33 4.08 3.69
CA ILE A 162 14.03 2.81 3.57
C ILE A 162 13.71 2.25 2.19
N VAL A 163 14.73 1.98 1.39
CA VAL A 163 14.58 1.35 0.09
C VAL A 163 14.94 -0.11 0.22
N PHE A 164 14.10 -0.96 -0.37
CA PHE A 164 14.33 -2.39 -0.44
C PHE A 164 14.35 -2.86 -1.89
N SER A 165 15.28 -3.76 -2.17
CA SER A 165 15.38 -4.49 -3.44
C SER A 165 14.99 -5.96 -3.25
N LYS A 166 14.51 -6.60 -4.31
CA LYS A 166 14.33 -8.07 -4.31
C LYS A 166 15.66 -8.80 -4.36
#